data_AF-G0SAF5-F1
#
_entry.id   AF-G0SAF5-F1
#
_cell.length_a   1.000
_cell.length_b   1.000
_cell.length_c   1.000
_cell.angle_alpha   90.00
_cell.angle_beta   90.00
_cell.angle_gamma   90.00
#
_symmetry.space_group_name_H-M   'P 1'
#
loop_
_entity.id
_entity.type
_entity.pdbx_description
1 polymer ?
#
loop_
_entity_poly.entity_id
_entity_poly.type
_entity_poly.pdbx_seq_one_letter_code
_entity_poly.pdbx_strand_id
1 'polypeptide(L)'
;MAITLTTLPSQPATFFKPQALKSSTISPPKVSPTAPTESSLLLTLLIYRFGIFRDRWALFLRRSPTDPTGILLHMRDDGDGQFRFEIKRNYDTRMAAAPHPAMIDLAWVGKENFGDDNEENMWKKGVYFVERPGVPTCRFEEVIARAGGEGFMGSVYAQVQKEGYWLRPANASCQLWVIEAVQRLVVEGMVGEEVLGFLRARRQQ
;
A
#
# COMPACT_ATOMS: atom_id res chain seq x y z
N MET A 1 40.23 50.69 21.99
CA MET A 1 39.26 50.20 20.99
C MET A 1 38.31 49.26 21.71
N ALA A 2 37.07 49.67 21.95
CA ALA A 2 36.06 48.86 22.63
C ALA A 2 35.16 48.22 21.58
N ILE A 3 35.02 46.90 21.61
CA ILE A 3 34.15 46.13 20.71
C ILE A 3 32.87 45.83 21.47
N THR A 4 31.79 46.50 21.11
CA THR A 4 30.42 46.22 21.58
C THR A 4 29.90 44.95 20.91
N LEU A 5 29.63 43.91 21.69
CA LEU A 5 28.95 42.69 21.26
C LEU A 5 27.44 42.90 21.37
N THR A 6 26.76 43.05 20.23
CA THR A 6 25.31 43.13 20.14
C THR A 6 24.70 41.74 20.41
N THR A 7 23.97 41.61 21.52
CA THR A 7 23.23 40.39 21.87
C THR A 7 21.93 40.32 21.06
N LEU A 8 21.72 39.24 20.30
CA LEU A 8 20.44 38.94 19.65
C LEU A 8 19.41 38.46 20.69
N PRO A 9 18.12 38.83 20.59
CA PRO A 9 17.11 38.40 21.54
C PRO A 9 16.79 36.91 21.37
N SER A 10 16.84 36.17 22.48
CA SER A 10 16.40 34.78 22.57
C SER A 10 14.88 34.69 22.42
N GLN A 11 14.40 33.99 21.39
CA GLN A 11 12.98 33.62 21.29
C GLN A 11 12.62 32.63 22.41
N PRO A 12 11.48 32.78 23.09
CA PRO A 12 11.04 31.81 24.08
C PRO A 12 10.67 30.49 23.40
N ALA A 13 11.19 29.39 23.93
CA ALA A 13 10.78 28.04 23.54
C ALA A 13 9.29 27.86 23.86
N THR A 14 8.44 27.85 22.83
CA THR A 14 7.05 27.43 22.98
C THR A 14 7.03 25.94 23.27
N PHE A 15 6.79 25.59 24.53
CA PHE A 15 6.45 24.24 24.94
C PHE A 15 5.15 23.83 24.25
N PHE A 16 5.24 22.98 23.23
CA PHE A 16 4.09 22.25 22.73
C PHE A 16 3.58 21.35 23.85
N LYS A 17 2.47 21.74 24.46
CA LYS A 17 1.72 20.90 25.38
C LYS A 17 1.29 19.66 24.57
N PRO A 18 1.70 18.42 24.92
CA PRO A 18 1.25 17.24 24.18
C PRO A 18 -0.25 17.16 24.36
N GLN A 19 -0.98 17.50 23.30
CA GLN A 19 -2.40 17.28 23.23
C GLN A 19 -2.56 15.77 23.25
N ALA A 20 -3.12 15.24 24.35
CA ALA A 20 -3.49 13.84 24.42
C ALA A 20 -4.34 13.53 23.18
N LEU A 21 -3.79 12.73 22.26
CA LEU A 21 -4.58 12.19 21.16
C LEU A 21 -5.74 11.46 21.83
N LYS A 22 -6.93 12.04 21.75
CA LYS A 22 -8.15 11.27 21.94
C LYS A 22 -8.00 10.08 21.00
N SER A 23 -7.97 8.88 21.56
CA SER A 23 -8.12 7.64 20.80
C SER A 23 -9.46 7.75 20.08
N SER A 24 -9.45 8.34 18.88
CA SER A 24 -10.55 8.22 17.96
C SER A 24 -10.51 6.77 17.52
N THR A 25 -11.55 6.03 17.85
CA THR A 25 -11.78 4.73 17.22
C THR A 25 -11.87 4.99 15.72
N ILE A 26 -10.78 4.69 15.00
CA ILE A 26 -10.68 4.90 13.56
C ILE A 26 -11.57 3.83 12.92
N SER A 27 -12.79 4.21 12.54
CA SER A 27 -13.68 3.32 11.82
C SER A 27 -13.10 3.05 10.43
N PRO A 28 -13.16 1.79 9.94
CA PRO A 28 -12.93 1.50 8.53
C PRO A 28 -13.78 2.37 7.60
N PRO A 29 -13.32 2.62 6.36
CA PRO A 29 -14.14 3.24 5.33
C PRO A 29 -15.44 2.48 5.14
N LYS A 30 -16.55 3.20 4.93
CA LYS A 30 -17.84 2.58 4.65
C LYS A 30 -17.91 2.18 3.17
N VAL A 31 -17.64 0.91 2.88
CA VAL A 31 -17.69 0.37 1.52
C VAL A 31 -19.05 -0.29 1.26
N SER A 32 -19.65 0.01 0.10
CA SER A 32 -20.88 -0.67 -0.35
C SER A 32 -20.64 -2.17 -0.51
N PRO A 33 -21.56 -3.05 -0.08
CA PRO A 33 -21.43 -4.48 -0.30
C PRO A 33 -21.52 -4.87 -1.80
N THR A 34 -22.09 -3.98 -2.62
CA THR A 34 -22.26 -4.18 -4.07
C THR A 34 -21.36 -3.25 -4.84
N ALA A 35 -20.76 -3.78 -5.90
CA ALA A 35 -19.92 -3.04 -6.83
C ALA A 35 -20.73 -1.94 -7.54
N PRO A 36 -20.17 -0.74 -7.74
CA PRO A 36 -20.81 0.30 -8.53
C PRO A 36 -21.03 -0.08 -10.00
N THR A 37 -20.13 -0.91 -10.55
CA THR A 37 -20.22 -1.46 -11.90
C THR A 37 -19.79 -2.93 -11.91
N GLU A 38 -20.24 -3.72 -12.88
CA GLU A 38 -19.94 -5.17 -12.97
C GLU A 38 -18.44 -5.50 -13.08
N SER A 39 -17.61 -4.54 -13.51
CA SER A 39 -16.17 -4.71 -13.69
C SER A 39 -15.33 -3.92 -12.69
N SER A 40 -15.96 -3.33 -11.66
CA SER A 40 -15.24 -2.73 -10.54
C SER A 40 -14.62 -3.81 -9.65
N LEU A 41 -13.41 -3.55 -9.15
CA LEU A 41 -12.74 -4.45 -8.21
C LEU A 41 -12.70 -3.81 -6.83
N LEU A 42 -12.87 -4.65 -5.81
CA LEU A 42 -12.82 -4.24 -4.42
C LEU A 42 -11.37 -4.23 -3.94
N LEU A 43 -10.90 -3.05 -3.55
CA LEU A 43 -9.62 -2.87 -2.86
C LEU A 43 -9.80 -3.18 -1.38
N THR A 44 -9.03 -4.14 -0.89
CA THR A 44 -9.04 -4.62 0.48
C THR A 44 -7.63 -4.56 1.06
N LEU A 45 -7.50 -4.11 2.32
CA LEU A 45 -6.28 -4.23 3.11
C LEU A 45 -6.23 -5.63 3.74
N LEU A 46 -5.13 -6.35 3.53
CA LEU A 46 -4.80 -7.55 4.29
C LEU A 46 -3.84 -7.22 5.42
N ILE A 47 -4.16 -7.70 6.62
CA ILE A 47 -3.32 -7.55 7.81
C ILE A 47 -2.98 -8.93 8.34
N TYR A 48 -1.72 -9.31 8.15
CA TYR A 48 -1.16 -10.52 8.72
C TYR A 48 -0.55 -10.19 10.09
N ARG A 49 -1.17 -10.69 11.16
CA ARG A 49 -0.74 -10.44 12.53
C ARG A 49 0.31 -11.45 12.94
N PHE A 50 1.47 -10.96 13.37
CA PHE A 50 2.61 -11.80 13.74
C PHE A 50 3.02 -11.61 15.20
N GLY A 51 2.09 -11.74 16.15
CA GLY A 51 2.41 -11.78 17.58
C GLY A 51 3.35 -10.66 18.03
N ILE A 52 4.60 -11.03 18.37
CA ILE A 52 5.67 -10.12 18.82
C ILE A 52 6.28 -9.24 17.71
N PHE A 53 6.00 -9.55 16.44
CA PHE A 53 6.45 -8.79 15.28
C PHE A 53 5.35 -7.84 14.79
N ARG A 54 5.78 -6.77 14.11
CA ARG A 54 4.84 -5.81 13.50
C ARG A 54 3.96 -6.50 12.45
N ASP A 55 2.69 -6.12 12.42
CA ASP A 55 1.73 -6.57 11.40
C ASP A 55 2.27 -6.37 9.99
N ARG A 56 2.09 -7.34 9.10
CA ARG A 56 2.40 -7.15 7.67
C ARG A 56 1.15 -6.73 6.91
N TRP A 57 1.27 -5.66 6.13
CA TRP A 57 0.19 -5.13 5.32
C TRP A 57 0.40 -5.45 3.85
N ALA A 58 -0.69 -5.75 3.15
CA ALA A 58 -0.72 -5.92 1.70
C ALA A 58 -2.03 -5.35 1.15
N LEU A 59 -2.03 -5.02 -0.14
CA LEU A 59 -3.24 -4.67 -0.87
C LEU A 59 -3.76 -5.90 -1.61
N PHE A 60 -5.07 -6.06 -1.63
CA PHE A 60 -5.74 -7.18 -2.27
C PHE A 60 -6.90 -6.69 -3.11
N LEU A 61 -6.89 -7.02 -4.40
CA LEU A 61 -8.01 -6.77 -5.30
C LEU A 61 -8.84 -8.03 -5.47
N ARG A 62 -10.15 -7.91 -5.30
CA ARG A 62 -11.09 -9.03 -5.43
C ARG A 62 -12.40 -8.61 -6.08
N ARG A 63 -13.16 -9.57 -6.60
CA ARG A 63 -14.42 -9.28 -7.31
C ARG A 63 -15.57 -8.94 -6.35
N SER A 64 -15.56 -9.49 -5.13
CA SER A 64 -16.62 -9.24 -4.15
C SER A 64 -16.14 -9.33 -2.70
N PRO A 65 -16.92 -8.82 -1.73
CA PRO A 65 -16.63 -8.95 -0.31
C PRO A 65 -16.56 -10.39 0.23
N THR A 66 -17.07 -11.37 -0.51
CA THR A 66 -17.08 -12.79 -0.13
C THR A 66 -16.09 -13.63 -0.94
N ASP A 67 -15.47 -13.07 -1.98
CA ASP A 67 -14.47 -13.76 -2.79
C ASP A 67 -13.15 -13.89 -2.01
N PRO A 68 -12.69 -15.11 -1.70
CA PRO A 68 -11.42 -15.34 -1.03
C PRO A 68 -10.23 -15.25 -1.99
N THR A 69 -10.49 -15.24 -3.31
CA THR A 69 -9.50 -15.24 -4.38
C THR A 69 -9.38 -13.85 -4.99
N GLY A 70 -8.15 -13.47 -5.32
CA GLY A 70 -7.90 -12.12 -5.83
C GLY A 70 -6.46 -11.92 -6.27
N ILE A 71 -6.07 -10.65 -6.38
CA ILE A 71 -4.71 -10.24 -6.74
C ILE A 71 -4.08 -9.60 -5.53
N LEU A 72 -3.01 -10.22 -5.02
CA LEU A 72 -2.25 -9.72 -3.89
C LEU A 72 -1.09 -8.86 -4.40
N LEU A 73 -1.02 -7.62 -3.94
CA LEU A 73 0.10 -6.71 -4.17
C LEU A 73 0.78 -6.41 -2.84
N HIS A 74 2.06 -6.74 -2.74
CA HIS A 74 2.80 -6.52 -1.49
C HIS A 74 4.28 -6.23 -1.71
N MET A 75 4.88 -5.59 -0.69
CA MET A 75 6.32 -5.50 -0.55
C MET A 75 6.79 -6.59 0.40
N ARG A 76 7.46 -7.59 -0.17
CA ARG A 76 8.11 -8.67 0.56
C ARG A 76 9.45 -8.17 1.09
N ASP A 77 9.72 -8.42 2.37
CA ASP A 77 11.05 -8.28 2.96
C ASP A 77 11.85 -9.55 2.61
N ASP A 78 12.90 -9.42 1.82
CA ASP A 78 13.76 -10.53 1.40
C ASP A 78 15.02 -10.65 2.30
N GLY A 79 15.11 -9.87 3.38
CA GLY A 79 16.28 -9.82 4.26
C GLY A 79 17.33 -8.81 3.80
N ASP A 80 18.35 -8.56 4.62
CA ASP A 80 19.50 -7.67 4.32
C ASP A 80 19.13 -6.22 3.93
N GLY A 81 17.94 -5.77 4.34
CA GLY A 81 17.42 -4.48 3.95
C GLY A 81 17.06 -4.40 2.47
N GLN A 82 16.66 -5.52 1.87
CA GLN A 82 16.09 -5.56 0.54
C GLN A 82 14.60 -5.89 0.60
N PHE A 83 13.81 -5.10 -0.10
CA PHE A 83 12.42 -5.41 -0.34
C PHE A 83 12.23 -5.84 -1.79
N ARG A 84 11.19 -6.59 -2.09
CA ARG A 84 10.75 -6.89 -3.45
C ARG A 84 9.26 -6.67 -3.58
N PHE A 85 8.87 -6.01 -4.66
CA PHE A 85 7.47 -5.87 -5.03
C PHE A 85 7.06 -7.15 -5.74
N GLU A 86 6.06 -7.85 -5.22
CA GLU A 86 5.49 -9.02 -5.88
C GLU A 86 4.01 -8.78 -6.15
N ILE A 87 3.54 -9.31 -7.28
CA ILE A 87 2.13 -9.43 -7.58
C ILE A 87 1.80 -10.92 -7.63
N LYS A 88 0.81 -11.37 -6.85
CA LYS A 88 0.29 -12.74 -6.91
C LYS A 88 -1.10 -12.73 -7.50
N ARG A 89 -1.24 -13.32 -8.68
CA ARG A 89 -2.49 -13.47 -9.43
C ARG A 89 -3.25 -14.69 -8.91
N ASN A 90 -4.58 -14.60 -8.81
CA ASN A 90 -5.46 -15.66 -8.29
C ASN A 90 -5.00 -16.22 -6.93
N TYR A 91 -4.52 -15.34 -6.06
CA TYR A 91 -4.14 -15.68 -4.71
C TYR A 91 -5.39 -15.97 -3.88
N ASP A 92 -5.49 -17.19 -3.34
CA ASP A 92 -6.53 -17.58 -2.39
C ASP A 92 -6.05 -17.33 -0.96
N THR A 93 -6.71 -16.38 -0.29
CA THR A 93 -6.40 -16.00 1.10
C THR A 93 -6.54 -17.16 2.09
N ARG A 94 -7.37 -18.17 1.78
CA ARG A 94 -7.58 -19.36 2.63
C ARG A 94 -6.38 -20.31 2.61
N MET A 95 -5.59 -20.27 1.55
CA MET A 95 -4.37 -21.08 1.40
C MET A 95 -3.16 -20.46 2.12
N ALA A 96 -3.29 -19.27 2.69
CA ALA A 96 -2.26 -18.69 3.55
C ALA A 96 -2.02 -19.60 4.78
N ALA A 97 -0.76 -19.77 5.17
CA ALA A 97 -0.44 -20.42 6.44
C ALA A 97 -1.10 -19.64 7.58
N ALA A 98 -1.73 -20.35 8.52
CA ALA A 98 -2.44 -19.75 9.63
C ALA A 98 -1.51 -18.88 10.51
N PRO A 99 -2.01 -17.78 11.10
CA PRO A 99 -3.39 -17.31 11.04
C PRO A 99 -3.73 -16.61 9.70
N HIS A 100 -4.98 -16.77 9.26
CA HIS A 100 -5.51 -16.04 8.10
C HIS A 100 -5.45 -14.52 8.31
N PRO A 101 -5.20 -13.72 7.26
CA PRO A 101 -5.13 -12.28 7.39
C PRO A 101 -6.49 -11.71 7.78
N ALA A 102 -6.49 -10.67 8.61
CA ALA A 102 -7.67 -9.83 8.75
C ALA A 102 -7.86 -9.02 7.46
N MET A 103 -9.10 -8.94 6.99
CA MET A 103 -9.48 -8.23 5.76
C MET A 103 -10.27 -6.99 6.11
N ILE A 104 -9.89 -5.84 5.55
CA ILE A 104 -10.61 -4.57 5.71
C ILE A 104 -10.86 -3.99 4.32
N ASP A 105 -12.12 -3.91 3.91
CA ASP A 105 -12.50 -3.32 2.64
C ASP A 105 -12.26 -1.80 2.67
N LEU A 106 -11.62 -1.29 1.63
CA LEU A 106 -11.17 0.10 1.55
C LEU A 106 -12.02 0.91 0.57
N ALA A 107 -12.15 0.44 -0.67
CA ALA A 107 -12.88 1.13 -1.73
C ALA A 107 -13.17 0.22 -2.92
N TRP A 108 -14.18 0.57 -3.71
CA TRP A 108 -14.33 0.04 -5.07
C TRP A 108 -13.50 0.87 -6.04
N VAL A 109 -12.74 0.20 -6.91
CA VAL A 109 -11.95 0.82 -7.97
C VAL A 109 -12.66 0.59 -9.29
N GLY A 110 -12.81 1.67 -10.08
CA GLY A 110 -13.51 1.65 -11.36
C GLY A 110 -12.78 0.84 -12.43
N LYS A 111 -13.55 0.27 -13.36
CA LYS A 111 -13.07 -0.63 -14.41
C LYS A 111 -12.06 0.03 -15.37
N GLU A 112 -12.17 1.34 -15.53
CA GLU A 112 -11.31 2.17 -16.37
C GLU A 112 -9.83 2.11 -15.96
N ASN A 113 -9.53 1.61 -14.76
CA ASN A 113 -8.17 1.49 -14.24
C ASN A 113 -7.52 0.13 -14.52
N PHE A 114 -8.26 -0.84 -15.08
CA PHE A 114 -7.81 -2.21 -15.29
C PHE A 114 -7.55 -2.56 -16.77
N GLY A 115 -8.15 -1.84 -17.71
CA GLY A 115 -8.03 -2.12 -19.15
C GLY A 115 -8.96 -3.24 -19.61
N ASP A 116 -8.91 -3.57 -20.90
CA ASP A 116 -9.90 -4.46 -21.54
C ASP A 116 -9.52 -5.96 -21.40
N ASP A 117 -8.23 -6.30 -21.35
CA ASP A 117 -7.74 -7.69 -21.34
C ASP A 117 -7.51 -8.27 -19.93
N ASN A 118 -8.42 -7.96 -19.01
CA ASN A 118 -8.25 -8.33 -17.59
C ASN A 118 -8.14 -9.84 -17.38
N GLU A 119 -8.97 -10.65 -18.04
CA GLU A 119 -9.01 -12.10 -17.79
C GLU A 119 -7.71 -12.80 -18.20
N GLU A 120 -7.11 -12.40 -19.32
CA GLU A 120 -5.87 -13.00 -19.81
C GLU A 120 -4.64 -12.46 -19.09
N ASN A 121 -4.55 -11.15 -18.90
CA ASN A 121 -3.35 -10.52 -18.36
C ASN A 121 -3.38 -10.44 -16.83
N MET A 122 -4.38 -9.75 -16.30
CA MET A 122 -4.49 -9.44 -14.88
C MET A 122 -4.90 -10.66 -14.05
N TRP A 123 -5.74 -11.54 -14.60
CA TRP A 123 -6.22 -12.77 -13.95
C TRP A 123 -5.58 -14.05 -14.49
N LYS A 124 -4.62 -13.99 -15.42
CA LYS A 124 -3.88 -15.18 -15.92
C LYS A 124 -4.77 -16.40 -16.19
N LYS A 125 -5.95 -16.20 -16.77
CA LYS A 125 -6.96 -17.25 -17.05
C LYS A 125 -7.35 -18.07 -15.80
N GLY A 126 -7.38 -17.43 -14.64
CA GLY A 126 -7.71 -18.07 -13.35
C GLY A 126 -6.57 -18.87 -12.71
N VAL A 127 -5.39 -18.93 -13.33
CA VAL A 127 -4.26 -19.73 -12.83
C VAL A 127 -3.47 -18.95 -11.78
N TYR A 128 -3.19 -19.57 -10.63
CA TYR A 128 -2.31 -18.98 -9.61
C TYR A 128 -0.92 -18.72 -10.20
N PHE A 129 -0.47 -17.47 -10.13
CA PHE A 129 0.79 -17.04 -10.72
C PHE A 129 1.46 -16.01 -9.83
N VAL A 130 2.78 -16.08 -9.71
CA VAL A 130 3.56 -15.17 -8.85
C VAL A 130 4.60 -14.45 -9.70
N GLU A 131 4.46 -13.14 -9.81
CA GLU A 131 5.39 -12.26 -10.53
C GLU A 131 6.46 -11.73 -9.58
N ARG A 132 7.72 -12.02 -9.90
CA ARG A 132 8.91 -11.67 -9.11
C ARG A 132 10.03 -11.17 -10.03
N PRO A 133 10.28 -9.85 -10.11
CA PRO A 133 9.47 -8.77 -9.51
C PRO A 133 8.08 -8.66 -10.16
N GLY A 134 7.15 -8.00 -9.46
CA GLY A 134 5.81 -7.73 -9.96
C GLY A 134 5.85 -6.85 -11.22
N VAL A 135 5.14 -7.25 -12.27
CA VAL A 135 5.08 -6.51 -13.54
C VAL A 135 3.66 -5.97 -13.69
N PRO A 136 3.46 -4.64 -13.61
CA PRO A 136 2.15 -4.05 -13.84
C PRO A 136 1.58 -4.41 -15.21
N THR A 137 0.30 -4.75 -15.23
CA THR A 137 -0.47 -5.08 -16.45
C THR A 137 -1.58 -4.06 -16.73
N CYS A 138 -1.82 -3.15 -15.79
CA CYS A 138 -2.87 -2.13 -15.90
C CYS A 138 -2.50 -0.83 -15.15
N ARG A 139 -3.25 0.24 -15.42
CA ARG A 139 -3.03 1.58 -14.83
C ARG A 139 -3.02 1.54 -13.29
N PHE A 140 -3.93 0.79 -12.68
CA PHE A 140 -3.97 0.64 -11.22
C PHE A 140 -2.66 0.09 -10.66
N GLU A 141 -2.12 -0.97 -11.27
CA GLU A 141 -0.89 -1.62 -10.85
C GLU A 141 0.33 -0.72 -11.08
N GLU A 142 0.34 0.03 -12.17
CA GLU A 142 1.39 1.01 -12.46
C GLU A 142 1.45 2.11 -11.39
N VAL A 143 0.29 2.61 -10.95
CA VAL A 143 0.21 3.62 -9.89
C VAL A 143 0.75 3.07 -8.56
N ILE A 144 0.33 1.84 -8.19
CA ILE A 144 0.81 1.19 -6.96
C ILE A 144 2.31 0.93 -7.02
N ALA A 145 2.81 0.45 -8.17
CA ALA A 145 4.22 0.17 -8.36
C ALA A 145 5.04 1.42 -8.01
N ARG A 146 4.67 2.61 -8.53
CA ARG A 146 5.36 3.89 -8.25
C ARG A 146 5.53 4.25 -6.76
N ALA A 147 4.81 3.60 -5.84
CA ALA A 147 4.95 3.82 -4.41
C ALA A 147 6.34 3.51 -3.83
N GLY A 148 7.26 2.94 -4.62
CA GLY A 148 8.66 2.84 -4.22
C GLY A 148 9.54 4.07 -4.52
N GLY A 149 8.99 5.18 -5.08
CA GLY A 149 9.68 6.48 -5.22
C GLY A 149 9.73 7.05 -6.65
N GLU A 150 10.05 8.35 -6.81
CA GLU A 150 10.33 8.94 -8.13
C GLU A 150 11.71 8.46 -8.62
N GLY A 151 11.72 7.83 -9.79
CA GLY A 151 12.81 6.95 -10.25
C GLY A 151 12.39 5.48 -10.34
N PHE A 152 11.33 5.07 -9.63
CA PHE A 152 10.80 3.69 -9.58
C PHE A 152 10.23 3.16 -10.91
N MET A 153 10.02 3.97 -11.94
CA MET A 153 9.75 3.45 -13.29
C MET A 153 10.90 3.73 -14.27
N GLY A 154 11.58 4.88 -14.13
CA GLY A 154 12.64 5.31 -15.03
C GLY A 154 14.00 4.63 -14.83
N SER A 155 14.41 4.37 -13.58
CA SER A 155 15.62 3.57 -13.30
C SER A 155 15.31 2.09 -13.17
N VAL A 156 14.06 1.72 -12.92
CA VAL A 156 13.63 0.34 -12.67
C VAL A 156 13.56 -0.46 -13.96
N TYR A 157 13.14 0.07 -15.10
CA TYR A 157 13.37 -0.67 -16.35
C TYR A 157 14.87 -0.95 -16.59
N ALA A 158 15.77 -0.06 -16.15
CA ALA A 158 17.22 -0.23 -16.27
C ALA A 158 17.86 -1.07 -15.13
N GLN A 159 17.20 -1.22 -13.98
CA GLN A 159 17.77 -1.82 -12.76
C GLN A 159 17.03 -3.10 -12.32
N VAL A 160 15.75 -3.25 -12.65
CA VAL A 160 15.02 -4.54 -12.69
C VAL A 160 15.63 -5.49 -13.70
N GLN A 161 16.24 -4.95 -14.77
CA GLN A 161 17.05 -5.77 -15.68
C GLN A 161 18.35 -6.31 -15.04
N LYS A 162 18.82 -5.75 -13.92
CA LYS A 162 20.07 -6.21 -13.29
C LYS A 162 19.85 -7.11 -12.08
N GLU A 163 18.99 -6.77 -11.10
CA GLU A 163 18.93 -7.59 -9.86
C GLU A 163 17.55 -7.75 -9.17
N GLY A 164 16.49 -7.01 -9.54
CA GLY A 164 15.13 -7.30 -9.06
C GLY A 164 14.86 -7.12 -7.55
N TYR A 165 15.65 -6.28 -6.86
CA TYR A 165 15.52 -5.93 -5.44
C TYR A 165 15.49 -4.41 -5.21
N TRP A 166 14.83 -3.99 -4.13
CA TRP A 166 14.72 -2.60 -3.64
C TRP A 166 15.60 -2.41 -2.41
N LEU A 167 16.49 -1.41 -2.39
CA LEU A 167 17.25 -1.07 -1.18
C LEU A 167 16.36 -0.37 -0.14
N ARG A 168 16.55 -0.69 1.14
CA ARG A 168 15.85 -0.11 2.30
C ARG A 168 16.25 1.35 2.50
N PRO A 169 15.36 2.35 2.30
CA PRO A 169 15.45 3.56 3.10
C PRO A 169 15.31 3.17 4.58
N ALA A 170 16.04 3.83 5.49
CA ALA A 170 16.15 3.45 6.91
C ALA A 170 14.81 3.21 7.65
N ASN A 171 13.70 3.69 7.07
CA ASN A 171 12.35 3.62 7.62
C ASN A 171 11.42 2.68 6.83
N ALA A 172 11.88 1.97 5.80
CA ALA A 172 11.02 1.18 4.91
C ALA A 172 10.26 0.07 5.67
N SER A 173 8.94 0.02 5.47
CA SER A 173 8.08 -1.04 5.97
C SER A 173 6.92 -1.28 5.00
N CYS A 174 6.35 -2.49 5.00
CA CYS A 174 5.20 -2.81 4.16
C CYS A 174 3.99 -1.89 4.44
N GLN A 175 3.79 -1.43 5.68
CA GLN A 175 2.71 -0.47 5.99
C GLN A 175 2.96 0.91 5.36
N LEU A 176 4.22 1.37 5.34
CA LEU A 176 4.57 2.62 4.67
C LEU A 176 4.36 2.54 3.17
N TRP A 177 4.78 1.42 2.57
CA TRP A 177 4.52 1.17 1.15
C TRP A 177 3.02 1.18 0.83
N VAL A 178 2.18 0.53 1.65
CA VAL A 178 0.72 0.57 1.47
C VAL A 178 0.18 2.00 1.57
N ILE A 179 0.63 2.80 2.55
CA ILE A 179 0.19 4.19 2.70
C ILE A 179 0.59 5.03 1.48
N GLU A 180 1.83 4.90 0.99
CA GLU A 180 2.32 5.61 -0.19
C GLU A 180 1.57 5.16 -1.47
N ALA A 181 1.32 3.86 -1.62
CA ALA A 181 0.53 3.32 -2.73
C ALA A 181 -0.89 3.90 -2.74
N VAL A 182 -1.57 3.92 -1.59
CA VAL A 182 -2.91 4.52 -1.50
C VAL A 182 -2.86 6.03 -1.69
N GLN A 183 -1.84 6.72 -1.19
CA GLN A 183 -1.68 8.16 -1.44
C GLN A 183 -1.61 8.46 -2.94
N ARG A 184 -0.92 7.62 -3.71
CA ARG A 184 -0.88 7.75 -5.18
C ARG A 184 -2.22 7.43 -5.83
N LEU A 185 -2.94 6.41 -5.36
CA LEU A 185 -4.30 6.13 -5.83
C LEU A 185 -5.26 7.30 -5.58
N VAL A 186 -5.11 8.00 -4.46
CA VAL A 186 -5.87 9.23 -4.14
C VAL A 186 -5.54 10.35 -5.13
N VAL A 187 -4.25 10.62 -5.37
CA VAL A 187 -3.80 11.65 -6.33
C VAL A 187 -4.34 11.37 -7.74
N GLU A 188 -4.40 10.10 -8.12
CA GLU A 188 -4.89 9.65 -9.43
C GLU A 188 -6.42 9.54 -9.51
N GLY A 189 -7.14 9.90 -8.43
CA GLY A 189 -8.60 9.90 -8.35
C GLY A 189 -9.23 8.50 -8.31
N MET A 190 -8.47 7.45 -7.99
CA MET A 190 -8.95 6.06 -7.99
C MET A 190 -9.62 5.66 -6.66
N VAL A 191 -9.29 6.33 -5.55
CA VAL A 191 -9.86 6.11 -4.22
C VAL A 191 -9.97 7.44 -3.46
N GLY A 192 -10.86 7.51 -2.47
CA GLY A 192 -11.07 8.73 -1.68
C GLY A 192 -10.03 8.96 -0.58
N GLU A 193 -9.89 10.23 -0.14
CA GLU A 193 -8.94 10.64 0.91
C GLU A 193 -9.21 9.95 2.26
N GLU A 194 -10.46 9.55 2.52
CA GLU A 194 -10.86 8.83 3.73
C GLU A 194 -10.10 7.50 3.90
N VAL A 195 -9.76 6.84 2.79
CA VAL A 195 -8.98 5.60 2.81
C VAL A 195 -7.55 5.87 3.29
N LEU A 196 -6.93 6.95 2.78
CA LEU A 196 -5.60 7.36 3.19
C LEU A 196 -5.57 7.80 4.65
N GLY A 197 -6.57 8.56 5.09
CA GLY A 197 -6.75 8.97 6.47
C GLY A 197 -6.86 7.77 7.42
N PHE A 198 -7.68 6.77 7.06
CA PHE A 198 -7.83 5.52 7.79
C PHE A 198 -6.49 4.78 7.96
N LEU A 199 -5.73 4.58 6.86
CA LEU A 199 -4.47 3.85 6.90
C LEU A 199 -3.39 4.55 7.73
N ARG A 200 -3.27 5.87 7.59
CA ARG A 200 -2.31 6.68 8.38
C ARG A 200 -2.61 6.60 9.86
N ALA A 201 -3.87 6.75 10.24
CA ALA A 201 -4.28 6.70 11.64
C ALA A 201 -4.12 5.28 12.21
N ARG A 202 -4.45 4.24 11.44
CA ARG A 202 -4.27 2.84 11.85
C ARG A 202 -2.81 2.45 12.11
N ARG A 203 -1.87 3.00 11.32
CA ARG A 203 -0.43 2.73 11.52
C ARG A 203 0.12 3.27 12.86
N GLN A 204 -0.56 4.23 13.47
CA GLN A 204 -0.15 4.85 14.73
C GLN A 204 -0.64 4.06 15.97
N GLN A 205 -1.47 3.04 15.77
CA GLN A 205 -1.95 2.11 16.81
C GLN A 205 -1.04 0.88 16.89
#